data_AF-A0A2W0AXB0-F1
#
_entry.id   AF-A0A2W0AXB0-F1
#
_cell.length_a   1.000
_cell.length_b   1.000
_cell.length_c   1.000
_cell.angle_alpha   90.00
_cell.angle_beta   90.00
_cell.angle_gamma   90.00
#
_symmetry.space_group_name_H-M   'P 1'
#
loop_
_entity.id
_entity.type
_entity.pdbx_description
1 polymer ?
#
loop_
_entity_poly.entity_id
_entity_poly.type
_entity_poly.pdbx_seq_one_letter_code
_entity_poly.pdbx_strand_id
1 'polypeptide(L)'
;IGYALVRKVEPLRVVGASLASAISFFLVSNFATWLFQDMYAKTFAGLVQCYTMAIPFFRGTFASDLIYTPILFSVPYALALIERKTAESRARG
;
A
#
# COMPACT_ATOMS: atom_id res chain seq x y z
N ILE A 1 -7.48 17.92 -19.64
CA ILE A 1 -6.03 17.57 -19.53
C ILE A 1 -5.78 16.45 -18.50
N GLY A 2 -6.42 16.46 -17.32
CA GLY A 2 -6.22 15.42 -16.30
C GLY A 2 -6.67 13.98 -16.64
N TYR A 3 -7.56 13.79 -17.62
CA TYR A 3 -8.08 12.45 -17.96
C TYR A 3 -7.10 11.59 -18.79
N ALA A 4 -6.12 12.21 -19.45
CA ALA A 4 -5.20 11.52 -20.34
C ALA A 4 -4.04 10.81 -19.60
N LEU A 5 -3.79 11.15 -18.33
CA LEU A 5 -2.69 10.60 -17.53
C LEU A 5 -3.04 9.29 -16.81
N VAL A 6 -4.33 9.00 -16.62
CA VAL A 6 -4.78 7.79 -15.89
C VAL A 6 -4.63 6.51 -16.72
N ARG A 7 -4.47 6.62 -18.06
CA ARG A 7 -4.47 5.46 -18.97
C ARG A 7 -3.20 4.58 -18.94
N LYS A 8 -2.13 4.98 -18.25
CA LYS A 8 -0.87 4.21 -18.19
C LYS A 8 -0.42 3.88 -16.77
N VAL A 9 -1.33 3.98 -15.82
CA VAL A 9 -1.05 3.53 -14.46
C VAL A 9 -1.24 2.01 -14.46
N GLU A 10 -0.19 1.26 -14.78
CA GLU A 10 -0.22 -0.19 -14.65
C GLU A 10 -0.55 -0.52 -13.18
N PRO A 11 -1.63 -1.27 -12.91
CA PRO A 11 -1.99 -1.64 -11.55
C PRO A 11 -0.80 -2.26 -10.79
N LEU A 12 0.04 -3.01 -11.51
CA LEU A 12 1.28 -3.60 -11.00
C LEU A 12 2.30 -2.57 -10.49
N ARG A 13 2.48 -1.45 -11.19
CA ARG A 13 3.39 -0.37 -10.77
C ARG A 13 2.90 0.34 -9.54
N VAL A 14 1.58 0.49 -9.38
CA VAL A 14 1.01 1.14 -8.19
C VAL A 14 1.11 0.23 -6.98
N VAL A 15 0.82 -1.07 -7.15
CA VAL A 15 1.06 -2.06 -6.09
C VAL A 15 2.51 -2.02 -5.66
N GLY A 16 3.46 -2.04 -6.60
CA GLY A 16 4.89 -1.96 -6.29
C GLY A 16 5.29 -0.65 -5.57
N ALA A 17 4.74 0.48 -6.00
CA ALA A 17 5.01 1.78 -5.37
C ALA A 17 4.42 1.90 -3.96
N SER A 18 3.18 1.41 -3.73
CA SER A 18 2.58 1.35 -2.41
C SER A 18 3.40 0.47 -1.47
N LEU A 19 3.78 -0.74 -1.92
CA LEU A 19 4.60 -1.65 -1.14
C LEU A 19 5.95 -1.02 -0.76
N ALA A 20 6.60 -0.37 -1.73
CA ALA A 20 7.86 0.33 -1.49
C ALA A 20 7.71 1.48 -0.49
N SER A 21 6.59 2.22 -0.56
CA SER A 21 6.28 3.30 0.40
C SER A 21 6.03 2.74 1.80
N ALA A 22 5.31 1.63 1.92
CA ALA A 22 5.01 0.97 3.19
C ALA A 22 6.28 0.43 3.86
N ILE A 23 7.16 -0.20 3.07
CA ILE A 23 8.47 -0.68 3.55
C ILE A 23 9.33 0.50 4.02
N SER A 24 9.42 1.56 3.20
CA SER A 24 10.22 2.74 3.54
C SER A 24 9.69 3.42 4.81
N PHE A 25 8.38 3.57 4.93
CA PHE A 25 7.73 4.14 6.10
C PHE A 25 8.01 3.29 7.35
N PHE A 26 7.90 1.95 7.26
CA PHE A 26 8.20 1.05 8.37
C PHE A 26 9.65 1.16 8.85
N LEU A 27 10.60 1.19 7.92
CA LEU A 27 12.02 1.32 8.24
C LEU A 27 12.31 2.67 8.91
N VAL A 28 11.80 3.76 8.33
CA VAL A 28 12.02 5.12 8.82
C VAL A 28 11.36 5.34 10.18
N SER A 29 10.10 4.90 10.38
CA SER A 29 9.40 5.05 11.65
C SER A 29 10.11 4.29 12.79
N ASN A 30 10.55 3.05 12.56
CA ASN A 30 11.28 2.30 13.59
C ASN A 30 12.66 2.90 13.89
N PHE A 31 13.34 3.38 12.86
CA PHE A 31 14.61 4.07 13.04
C PHE A 31 14.44 5.40 13.79
N ALA A 32 13.36 6.14 13.49
CA ALA A 32 12.98 7.35 14.21
C ALA A 32 12.62 7.05 15.67
N THR A 33 11.87 5.99 15.96
CA THR A 33 11.59 5.55 17.33
C THR A 33 12.89 5.25 18.08
N TRP A 34 13.83 4.50 17.48
CA TRP A 34 15.13 4.24 18.10
C TRP A 34 15.99 5.51 18.29
N LEU A 35 15.88 6.50 17.39
CA LEU A 35 16.68 7.73 17.44
C LEU A 35 16.11 8.78 18.41
N PHE A 36 14.78 8.93 18.44
CA PHE A 36 14.05 9.99 19.17
C PHE A 36 13.42 9.52 20.49
N GLN A 37 13.13 8.23 20.67
CA GLN A 37 12.66 7.72 21.95
C GLN A 37 13.86 7.23 22.77
N ASP A 38 14.03 7.77 23.97
CA ASP A 38 15.05 7.31 24.93
C ASP A 38 14.68 5.98 25.62
N MET A 39 13.63 5.31 25.13
CA MET A 39 13.10 4.07 25.71
C MET A 39 13.98 2.84 25.40
N TYR A 40 14.83 2.91 24.37
CA TYR A 40 15.75 1.85 23.98
C TYR A 40 17.19 2.35 23.97
N ALA A 41 18.13 1.52 24.43
CA ALA A 41 19.55 1.84 24.37
C ALA A 41 19.96 2.10 22.90
N LYS A 42 20.67 3.20 22.65
CA LYS A 42 21.23 3.57 21.33
C LYS A 42 22.44 2.69 20.98
N THR A 43 22.26 1.38 21.10
CA THR A 43 23.20 0.33 20.76
C THR A 43 22.56 -0.61 19.75
N PHE A 44 23.37 -1.41 19.07
CA PHE A 44 22.90 -2.38 18.07
C PHE A 44 21.85 -3.34 18.65
N ALA A 45 21.96 -3.69 19.94
CA ALA A 45 21.00 -4.53 20.65
C ALA A 45 19.62 -3.85 20.84
N GLY A 46 19.59 -2.54 21.14
CA GLY A 46 18.33 -1.79 21.24
C GLY A 46 17.64 -1.60 19.89
N LEU A 47 18.43 -1.51 18.80
CA LEU A 47 17.92 -1.43 17.43
C LEU A 47 17.23 -2.76 17.04
N VAL A 48 17.85 -3.91 17.37
CA VAL A 48 17.26 -5.23 17.16
C VAL A 48 15.98 -5.41 17.99
N GLN A 49 15.96 -5.00 19.26
CA GLN A 49 14.76 -5.05 20.11
C GLN A 49 13.60 -4.22 19.55
N CYS A 50 13.86 -2.97 19.12
CA CYS A 50 12.86 -2.10 18.51
C CYS A 50 12.24 -2.75 17.26
N TYR A 51 13.08 -3.31 16.38
CA TYR A 51 12.59 -4.03 15.19
C TYR A 51 11.82 -5.31 15.53
N THR A 52 12.24 -6.06 16.55
CA THR A 52 11.58 -7.31 16.95
C THR A 52 10.16 -7.04 17.45
N MET A 53 9.97 -5.97 18.23
CA MET A 53 8.63 -5.54 18.66
C MET A 53 7.81 -4.92 17.53
N ALA A 54 8.46 -4.44 16.47
CA ALA A 54 7.79 -3.89 15.30
C ALA A 54 7.33 -4.94 14.28
N ILE A 55 7.85 -6.18 14.34
CA ILE A 55 7.40 -7.30 13.50
C ILE A 55 5.87 -7.50 13.53
N PRO A 56 5.18 -7.53 14.69
CA PRO A 56 3.72 -7.62 14.71
C PRO A 56 3.02 -6.41 14.07
N PHE A 57 3.62 -5.23 14.14
CA PHE A 57 3.12 -4.02 13.47
C PHE A 57 3.28 -4.10 11.95
N PHE A 58 4.41 -4.65 11.48
CA PHE A 58 4.66 -4.84 10.05
C PHE A 58 3.64 -5.77 9.40
N ARG A 59 3.20 -6.81 10.13
CA ARG A 59 2.12 -7.70 9.68
C ARG A 59 0.82 -6.92 9.44
N GLY A 60 0.51 -5.95 10.30
CA GLY A 60 -0.66 -5.08 10.15
C GLY A 60 -0.55 -4.18 8.92
N THR A 61 0.58 -3.52 8.72
CA THR A 61 0.81 -2.64 7.56
C THR A 61 0.86 -3.42 6.25
N PHE A 62 1.52 -4.57 6.22
CA PHE A 62 1.59 -5.42 5.03
C PHE A 62 0.21 -5.99 4.66
N ALA A 63 -0.58 -6.42 5.66
CA ALA A 63 -1.96 -6.83 5.43
C ALA A 63 -2.83 -5.66 4.94
N SER A 64 -2.63 -4.46 5.48
CA SER A 64 -3.36 -3.26 5.06
C SER A 64 -3.07 -2.91 3.61
N ASP A 65 -1.80 -2.94 3.19
CA ASP A 65 -1.38 -2.66 1.81
C ASP A 65 -1.91 -3.72 0.84
N LEU A 66 -1.88 -4.99 1.24
CA LEU A 66 -2.41 -6.12 0.46
C LEU A 66 -3.93 -6.09 0.33
N ILE A 67 -4.66 -5.48 1.26
CA ILE A 67 -6.13 -5.39 1.24
C ILE A 67 -6.59 -4.10 0.53
N TYR A 68 -6.02 -2.95 0.87
CA TYR A 68 -6.46 -1.67 0.31
C TYR A 68 -6.11 -1.52 -1.16
N THR A 69 -4.95 -2.04 -1.59
CA THR A 69 -4.52 -1.93 -2.99
C THR A 69 -5.46 -2.65 -3.98
N PRO A 70 -5.82 -3.93 -3.80
CA PRO A 70 -6.81 -4.56 -4.67
C PRO A 70 -8.18 -3.90 -4.52
N ILE A 71 -8.61 -3.42 -3.35
CA ILE A 71 -9.90 -2.73 -3.22
C ILE A 71 -9.93 -1.46 -4.08
N LEU A 72 -8.91 -0.60 -3.98
CA LEU A 72 -8.84 0.66 -4.72
C LEU A 72 -8.76 0.47 -6.25
N PHE A 73 -8.21 -0.65 -6.73
CA PHE A 73 -8.10 -0.93 -8.16
C PHE A 73 -9.22 -1.83 -8.70
N SER A 74 -9.69 -2.81 -7.93
CA SER A 74 -10.73 -3.75 -8.34
C SER A 74 -12.11 -3.12 -8.37
N VAL A 75 -12.43 -2.22 -7.44
CA VAL A 75 -13.73 -1.54 -7.39
C VAL A 75 -13.98 -0.69 -8.63
N PRO A 76 -13.11 0.27 -9.02
CA PRO A 76 -13.34 1.05 -10.24
C PRO A 76 -13.24 0.22 -11.51
N TYR A 77 -12.37 -0.81 -11.53
CA TYR A 77 -12.28 -1.73 -12.68
C TYR A 77 -13.56 -2.57 -12.86
N ALA A 78 -14.12 -3.08 -11.76
CA ALA A 78 -15.38 -3.82 -11.76
C ALA A 78 -16.56 -2.92 -12.16
N LEU A 79 -16.62 -1.68 -11.67
CA LEU A 79 -17.63 -0.71 -12.08
C LEU A 79 -17.53 -0.41 -13.57
N ALA A 80 -16.33 -0.17 -14.09
CA ALA A 80 -16.12 0.05 -15.52
C ALA A 80 -16.53 -1.18 -16.36
N LEU A 81 -16.30 -2.41 -15.86
CA LEU A 81 -16.78 -3.62 -16.52
C LEU A 81 -18.31 -3.74 -16.53
N ILE A 82 -18.97 -3.38 -15.42
CA ILE A 82 -20.42 -3.40 -15.31
C ILE A 82 -21.05 -2.36 -16.25
N GLU A 83 -20.50 -1.15 -16.31
CA GLU A 83 -20.94 -0.11 -17.25
C GLU A 83 -20.83 -0.57 -18.71
N ARG A 84 -19.70 -1.20 -19.08
CA ARG A 84 -19.50 -1.73 -20.43
C ARG A 84 -20.52 -2.83 -20.76
N LYS A 85 -20.76 -3.77 -19.84
CA LYS A 85 -21.76 -4.84 -20.02
C LYS A 85 -23.18 -4.28 -20.16
N THR A 86 -23.51 -3.24 -19.39
CA THR A 86 -24.83 -2.60 -19.42
C THR A 86 -25.05 -1.83 -20.72
N ALA A 87 -24.03 -1.11 -21.19
CA ALA A 87 -24.06 -0.41 -22.48
C ALA A 87 -24.19 -1.39 -23.66
N GLU A 88 -23.47 -2.51 -23.63
CA GLU A 88 -23.58 -3.56 -24.66
C GLU A 88 -24.95 -4.24 -24.66
N SER A 89 -25.55 -4.50 -23.50
CA SER A 89 -26.90 -5.08 -23.41
C SER A 89 -27.98 -4.13 -23.92
N ARG A 90 -27.80 -2.81 -23.75
CA ARG A 90 -28.73 -1.79 -24.24
C ARG A 90 -28.61 -1.54 -25.74
N ALA A 91 -27.46 -1.81 -26.35
CA ALA A 91 -27.25 -1.69 -27.79
C ALA A 91 -27.76 -2.90 -28.60
N ARG A 92 -28.07 -4.03 -27.94
CA ARG A 92 -28.56 -5.26 -28.58
C ARG A 92 -30.08 -5.49 -28.46
N GLY A 93 -30.79 -4.68 -27.67
CA GLY A 93 -32.26 -4.73 -27.52
C GLY A 93 -32.91 -3.57 -28.25
#